data_AF-A0A3N5RZ99-F1
#
_entry.id   AF-A0A3N5RZ99-F1
#
_cell.length_a   1.000
_cell.length_b   1.000
_cell.length_c   1.000
_cell.angle_alpha   90.00
_cell.angle_beta   90.00
_cell.angle_gamma   90.00
#
_symmetry.space_group_name_H-M   'P 1'
#
loop_
_entity.id
_entity.type
_entity.pdbx_description
1 polymer ?
#
loop_
_entity_poly.entity_id
_entity_poly.type
_entity_poly.pdbx_seq_one_letter_code
_entity_poly.pdbx_strand_id
1 'polypeptide(L)'
;MKWLTILFALFLIAMIVLADMGKLGILYYVNRIPYADKAGHFILYGILALLLDLSLFRSFPSLRRERVAVISGLILAVLIGIEEFSQQYFADRTFSLIDLSASYLGVISFSWLAVRKARHDYWIP
;
A
#
# COMPACT_ATOMS: atom_id res chain seq x y z
N MET A 1 5.50 13.56 -8.12
CA MET A 1 5.53 12.37 -7.26
C MET A 1 4.93 12.66 -5.89
N LYS A 2 5.49 13.55 -5.07
CA LYS A 2 4.99 13.83 -3.69
C LYS A 2 3.47 14.09 -3.63
N TRP A 3 2.95 15.00 -4.45
CA TRP A 3 1.51 15.29 -4.51
C TRP A 3 0.68 14.08 -4.91
N LEU A 4 1.14 13.28 -5.88
CA LEU A 4 0.47 12.04 -6.29
C LEU A 4 0.47 11.01 -5.14
N THR A 5 1.58 10.87 -4.42
CA THR A 5 1.66 10.01 -3.23
C THR A 5 0.66 10.45 -2.17
N ILE A 6 0.58 11.75 -1.89
CA ILE A 6 -0.35 12.31 -0.89
C ILE A 6 -1.80 12.07 -1.32
N LEU A 7 -2.14 12.39 -2.57
CA LEU A 7 -3.49 12.17 -3.11
C LEU A 7 -3.89 10.69 -3.07
N PHE A 8 -2.97 9.80 -3.43
CA PHE A 8 -3.22 8.36 -3.38
C PHE A 8 -3.37 7.85 -1.94
N ALA A 9 -2.56 8.34 -1.00
CA ALA A 9 -2.69 8.00 0.41
C ALA A 9 -4.04 8.49 0.98
N LEU A 10 -4.47 9.71 0.65
CA LEU A 10 -5.78 10.24 1.05
C LEU A 10 -6.92 9.42 0.43
N PHE A 11 -6.79 9.03 -0.84
CA PHE A 11 -7.74 8.14 -1.49
C PHE A 11 -7.83 6.78 -0.79
N LEU A 12 -6.70 6.17 -0.44
CA LEU A 12 -6.67 4.88 0.26
C LEU A 12 -7.26 4.98 1.67
N ILE A 13 -6.97 6.06 2.40
CA ILE A 13 -7.60 6.33 3.70
C ILE A 13 -9.11 6.47 3.54
N ALA A 14 -9.58 7.20 2.52
CA ALA A 14 -11.02 7.32 2.26
C ALA A 14 -11.66 5.96 1.95
N MET A 15 -10.97 5.09 1.20
CA MET A 15 -11.43 3.73 0.93
C MET A 15 -11.53 2.88 2.20
N ILE A 16 -10.54 2.94 3.09
CA ILE A 16 -10.55 2.25 4.40
C ILE A 16 -11.74 2.74 5.22
N VAL A 17 -11.90 4.06 5.39
CA VAL A 17 -13.02 4.63 6.15
C VAL A 17 -14.38 4.23 5.56
N LEU A 18 -14.54 4.25 4.24
CA LEU A 18 -15.79 3.81 3.60
C LEU A 18 -16.04 2.31 3.80
N ALA A 19 -15.00 1.48 3.80
CA ALA A 19 -15.11 0.05 4.08
C ALA A 19 -15.51 -0.22 5.53
N ASP A 20 -14.86 0.44 6.48
CA ASP A 20 -15.12 0.33 7.92
C ASP A 20 -16.55 0.76 8.29
N MET A 21 -17.10 1.73 7.56
CA MET A 21 -18.48 2.21 7.72
C MET A 21 -19.53 1.37 6.97
N GLY A 22 -19.12 0.36 6.19
CA GLY A 22 -20.04 -0.41 5.32
C GLY A 22 -20.59 0.41 4.14
N LYS A 23 -19.96 1.53 3.77
CA LYS A 23 -20.45 2.53 2.80
C LYS A 23 -19.74 2.48 1.44
N LEU A 24 -19.27 1.29 1.02
CA LEU A 24 -18.55 1.10 -0.25
C LEU A 24 -19.42 1.32 -1.51
N GLY A 25 -20.74 1.43 -1.38
CA GLY A 25 -21.64 1.67 -2.50
C GLY A 25 -21.51 0.57 -3.56
N ILE A 26 -21.24 0.93 -4.83
CA ILE A 26 -21.07 -0.05 -5.91
C ILE A 26 -19.87 -0.99 -5.70
N LEU A 27 -18.84 -0.53 -4.99
CA LEU A 27 -17.64 -1.32 -4.71
C LEU A 27 -17.93 -2.48 -3.76
N TYR A 28 -19.05 -2.45 -3.05
CA TYR A 28 -19.54 -3.59 -2.27
C TYR A 28 -19.74 -4.85 -3.14
N TYR A 29 -20.29 -4.70 -4.33
CA TYR A 29 -20.50 -5.82 -5.25
C TYR A 29 -19.18 -6.34 -5.81
N VAL A 30 -18.23 -5.45 -6.06
CA VAL A 30 -16.88 -5.81 -6.50
C VAL A 30 -16.16 -6.60 -5.39
N ASN A 31 -16.30 -6.17 -4.13
CA ASN A 31 -15.68 -6.84 -2.99
C ASN A 31 -16.17 -8.29 -2.80
N ARG A 32 -17.41 -8.58 -3.24
CA ARG A 32 -17.99 -9.95 -3.23
C ARG A 32 -17.49 -10.86 -4.35
N ILE A 33 -16.78 -10.34 -5.34
CA ILE A 33 -16.14 -11.18 -6.37
C ILE A 33 -15.03 -12.00 -5.69
N PRO A 34 -14.95 -13.32 -5.91
CA PRO A 34 -13.91 -14.15 -5.33
C PRO A 34 -12.52 -13.53 -5.56
N TYR A 35 -11.75 -13.38 -4.48
CA TYR A 35 -10.40 -12.83 -4.47
C TYR A 35 -10.24 -11.34 -4.83
N ALA A 36 -11.30 -10.62 -5.18
CA ALA A 36 -11.19 -9.20 -5.57
C ALA A 36 -10.70 -8.32 -4.42
N ASP A 37 -11.16 -8.57 -3.20
CA ASP A 37 -10.67 -7.91 -1.99
C ASP A 37 -9.15 -8.11 -1.81
N LYS A 38 -8.67 -9.35 -2.00
CA LYS A 38 -7.25 -9.74 -1.88
C LYS A 38 -6.39 -9.06 -2.93
N ALA A 39 -6.88 -9.02 -4.16
CA ALA A 39 -6.26 -8.28 -5.24
C ALA A 39 -6.23 -6.76 -4.93
N GLY A 40 -7.30 -6.22 -4.35
CA GLY A 40 -7.37 -4.85 -3.85
C GLY A 40 -6.28 -4.56 -2.83
N HIS A 41 -6.18 -5.38 -1.78
CA HIS A 41 -5.13 -5.28 -0.76
C HIS A 41 -3.72 -5.29 -1.38
N PHE A 42 -3.43 -6.26 -2.27
CA PHE A 42 -2.15 -6.34 -2.95
C PHE A 42 -1.85 -5.10 -3.80
N ILE A 43 -2.80 -4.68 -4.65
CA ILE A 43 -2.60 -3.61 -5.62
C ILE A 43 -2.55 -2.24 -4.93
N LEU A 44 -3.48 -1.94 -4.02
CA LEU A 44 -3.59 -0.63 -3.39
C LEU A 44 -2.39 -0.35 -2.47
N TYR A 45 -2.04 -1.29 -1.59
CA TYR A 45 -0.87 -1.14 -0.73
C TYR A 45 0.43 -1.20 -1.52
N GLY A 46 0.49 -2.00 -2.61
CA GLY A 46 1.61 -2.00 -3.54
C GLY A 46 1.82 -0.64 -4.22
N ILE A 47 0.77 -0.04 -4.79
CA ILE A 47 0.87 1.30 -5.41
C ILE A 47 1.29 2.35 -4.39
N LEU A 48 0.74 2.31 -3.17
CA LEU A 48 1.15 3.21 -2.09
C LEU A 48 2.66 3.07 -1.82
N ALA A 49 3.17 1.85 -1.66
CA ALA A 49 4.59 1.59 -1.41
C ALA A 49 5.48 2.09 -2.56
N LEU A 50 5.12 1.82 -3.82
CA LEU A 50 5.84 2.32 -4.99
C LEU A 50 5.91 3.85 -5.02
N LEU A 51 4.77 4.51 -4.85
CA LEU A 51 4.70 5.97 -4.88
C LEU A 51 5.46 6.59 -3.71
N LEU A 52 5.39 5.98 -2.52
CA LEU A 52 6.10 6.42 -1.34
C LEU A 52 7.61 6.30 -1.55
N ASP A 53 8.10 5.13 -1.95
CA ASP A 53 9.53 4.87 -2.15
C ASP A 53 10.13 5.80 -3.21
N LEU A 54 9.49 5.94 -4.37
CA LEU A 54 9.98 6.85 -5.41
C LEU A 54 9.97 8.33 -4.96
N SER A 55 9.01 8.73 -4.13
CA SER A 55 8.98 10.08 -3.53
C SER A 55 10.10 10.27 -2.49
N LEU A 56 10.38 9.24 -1.67
CA LEU A 56 11.43 9.27 -0.66
C LEU A 56 12.82 9.23 -1.29
N PHE A 57 13.06 8.42 -2.32
CA PHE A 57 14.35 8.38 -3.03
C PHE A 57 14.74 9.75 -3.60
N ARG A 58 13.75 10.50 -4.13
CA ARG A 58 13.98 11.87 -4.62
C ARG A 58 14.19 12.89 -3.50
N SER A 59 13.61 12.64 -2.32
CA SER A 59 13.73 13.54 -1.17
C SER A 59 15.03 13.32 -0.40
N PHE A 60 15.57 12.10 -0.45
CA PHE A 60 16.77 11.69 0.26
C PHE A 60 17.79 11.04 -0.70
N PRO A 61 18.35 11.80 -1.66
CA PRO A 61 19.20 11.25 -2.72
C PRO A 61 20.54 10.69 -2.22
N SER A 62 21.00 11.12 -1.04
CA SER A 62 22.22 10.62 -0.40
C SER A 62 22.05 9.28 0.33
N LEU A 63 20.80 8.83 0.54
CA LEU A 63 20.53 7.57 1.22
C LEU A 63 20.45 6.40 0.22
N ARG A 64 20.91 5.23 0.68
CA ARG A 64 20.80 4.00 -0.11
C ARG A 64 19.33 3.61 -0.30
N ARG A 65 18.88 3.48 -1.54
CA ARG A 65 17.48 3.25 -1.94
C ARG A 65 16.88 2.01 -1.28
N GLU A 66 17.64 0.93 -1.22
CA GLU A 66 17.25 -0.32 -0.56
C GLU A 66 16.97 -0.10 0.93
N ARG A 67 17.79 0.73 1.60
CA ARG A 67 17.60 1.05 3.02
C ARG A 67 16.34 1.88 3.22
N VAL A 68 16.11 2.86 2.35
CA VAL A 68 14.91 3.70 2.38
C VAL A 68 13.66 2.83 2.19
N ALA A 69 13.64 1.96 1.16
CA ALA A 69 12.52 1.05 0.86
C ALA A 69 12.23 0.05 1.99
N VAL A 70 13.26 -0.48 2.65
CA VAL A 70 13.07 -1.38 3.80
C VAL A 70 12.44 -0.62 4.97
N ILE A 71 12.91 0.59 5.28
CA ILE A 71 12.38 1.38 6.41
C ILE A 71 10.93 1.81 6.14
N SER A 72 10.63 2.36 4.96
CA SER A 72 9.26 2.73 4.57
C SER A 72 8.33 1.51 4.53
N GLY A 73 8.81 0.38 3.99
CA GLY A 73 8.07 -0.88 3.95
C GLY A 73 7.74 -1.43 5.33
N LEU A 74 8.67 -1.36 6.30
CA LEU A 74 8.41 -1.76 7.69
C LEU A 74 7.39 -0.84 8.38
N ILE A 75 7.47 0.47 8.15
CA ILE A 75 6.48 1.42 8.66
C ILE A 75 5.10 1.10 8.09
N LEU A 76 5.00 0.88 6.77
CA LEU A 76 3.75 0.46 6.15
C LEU A 76 3.26 -0.88 6.69
N ALA A 77 4.14 -1.85 6.91
CA ALA A 77 3.75 -3.16 7.45
C ALA A 77 3.12 -3.07 8.84
N VAL A 78 3.65 -2.19 9.70
CA VAL A 78 3.05 -1.90 11.02
C VAL A 78 1.69 -1.23 10.87
N LEU A 79 1.58 -0.20 10.01
CA LEU A 79 0.33 0.52 9.79
C LEU A 79 -0.77 -0.37 9.23
N ILE A 80 -0.45 -1.18 8.23
CA ILE A 80 -1.35 -2.18 7.63
C ILE A 80 -1.74 -3.23 8.67
N GLY A 81 -0.79 -3.70 9.48
CA GLY A 81 -1.08 -4.66 10.54
C GLY A 81 -2.06 -4.11 11.58
N ILE A 82 -1.90 -2.84 11.96
CA ILE A 82 -2.84 -2.15 12.86
C ILE A 82 -4.22 -1.99 12.20
N GLU A 83 -4.27 -1.57 10.93
CA GLU A 83 -5.52 -1.39 10.19
C GLU A 83 -6.28 -2.71 10.07
N GLU A 84 -5.64 -3.76 9.55
CA GLU A 84 -6.26 -5.08 9.39
C GLU A 84 -6.67 -5.68 10.75
N PHE A 85 -5.85 -5.52 11.79
CA PHE A 85 -6.23 -5.94 13.14
C PHE A 85 -7.42 -5.15 13.68
N SER A 86 -7.53 -3.85 13.37
CA SER A 86 -8.65 -3.02 13.82
C SER A 86 -9.99 -3.47 13.24
N GLN A 87 -9.99 -4.13 12.07
CA GLN A 87 -11.19 -4.62 11.39
C GLN A 87 -12.05 -5.54 12.25
N GLN A 88 -11.48 -6.23 13.26
CA GLN A 88 -12.25 -7.05 14.21
C GLN A 88 -13.28 -6.26 15.04
N TYR A 89 -13.13 -4.93 15.12
CA TYR A 89 -14.03 -4.04 15.87
C TYR A 89 -15.11 -3.40 15.00
N PHE A 90 -15.16 -3.70 13.69
CA PHE A 90 -16.14 -3.15 12.75
C PHE A 90 -17.11 -4.23 12.28
N ALA A 91 -18.40 -3.89 12.18
CA ALA A 91 -19.46 -4.86 11.89
C ALA A 91 -19.40 -5.42 10.46
N ASP A 92 -18.91 -4.63 9.51
CA ASP A 92 -18.86 -4.96 8.08
C ASP A 92 -17.49 -5.49 7.62
N ARG A 93 -16.54 -5.68 8.55
CA ARG A 93 -15.17 -6.11 8.26
C ARG A 93 -14.79 -7.31 9.12
N THR A 94 -13.74 -8.01 8.71
CA THR A 94 -13.24 -9.18 9.44
C THR A 94 -11.73 -9.24 9.30
N PHE A 95 -11.05 -9.46 10.42
CA PHE A 95 -9.61 -9.67 10.39
C PHE A 95 -9.27 -10.90 9.54
N SER A 96 -8.35 -10.72 8.58
CA SER A 96 -7.96 -11.78 7.66
C SER A 96 -6.44 -11.83 7.48
N LEU A 97 -5.84 -12.95 7.89
CA LEU A 97 -4.43 -13.22 7.64
C LEU A 97 -4.09 -13.26 6.14
N ILE A 98 -5.06 -13.62 5.30
CA ILE A 98 -4.87 -13.67 3.85
C ILE A 98 -4.81 -12.25 3.28
N ASP A 99 -5.67 -11.35 3.75
CA ASP A 99 -5.70 -9.95 3.29
C ASP A 99 -4.48 -9.18 3.82
N LEU A 100 -4.05 -9.48 5.06
CA LEU A 100 -2.76 -9.02 5.59
C LEU A 100 -1.58 -9.47 4.74
N SER A 101 -1.54 -10.77 4.39
CA SER A 101 -0.47 -11.34 3.57
C SER A 101 -0.46 -10.74 2.17
N ALA A 102 -1.63 -10.55 1.56
CA ALA A 102 -1.76 -9.91 0.26
C ALA A 102 -1.22 -8.47 0.29
N SER A 103 -1.55 -7.71 1.34
CA SER A 103 -1.06 -6.35 1.55
C SER A 103 0.46 -6.31 1.66
N TYR A 104 1.07 -7.20 2.47
CA TYR A 104 2.52 -7.29 2.62
C TYR A 104 3.23 -7.71 1.34
N LEU A 105 2.69 -8.68 0.61
CA LEU A 105 3.22 -9.07 -0.70
C LEU A 105 3.16 -7.92 -1.70
N GLY A 106 2.09 -7.10 -1.66
CA GLY A 106 1.96 -5.88 -2.45
C GLY A 106 3.09 -4.91 -2.17
N VAL A 107 3.29 -4.56 -0.89
CA VAL A 107 4.38 -3.68 -0.44
C VAL A 107 5.74 -4.20 -0.89
N ILE A 108 6.07 -5.46 -0.62
CA ILE A 108 7.36 -6.07 -1.00
C ILE A 108 7.58 -6.00 -2.51
N SER A 109 6.59 -6.43 -3.30
CA SER A 109 6.72 -6.51 -4.76
C SER A 109 6.92 -5.13 -5.39
N PHE A 110 6.17 -4.14 -4.92
CA PHE A 110 6.19 -2.80 -5.50
C PHE A 110 7.36 -1.95 -5.00
N SER A 111 7.81 -2.14 -3.75
CA SER A 111 9.08 -1.57 -3.27
C SER A 111 10.27 -2.12 -4.04
N TRP A 112 10.28 -3.42 -4.36
CA TRP A 112 11.30 -4.01 -5.22
C TRP A 112 11.29 -3.39 -6.63
N LEU A 113 10.11 -3.18 -7.22
CA LEU A 113 9.98 -2.46 -8.50
C LEU A 113 10.52 -1.02 -8.40
N ALA A 114 10.22 -0.32 -7.30
CA ALA A 114 10.71 1.04 -7.05
C ALA A 114 12.24 1.09 -7.03
N VAL A 115 12.87 0.17 -6.29
CA VAL A 115 14.33 0.07 -6.21
C VAL A 115 14.94 -0.26 -7.58
N ARG A 116 14.38 -1.22 -8.31
CA ARG A 116 14.85 -1.58 -9.66
C ARG A 116 14.78 -0.39 -10.63
N LYS A 117 13.64 0.30 -10.65
CA LYS A 117 13.47 1.49 -11.48
C LYS A 117 14.48 2.57 -11.11
N ALA A 118 14.61 2.85 -9.82
CA ALA A 118 15.52 3.88 -9.34
C ALA A 118 16.98 3.54 -9.62
N ARG A 119 17.38 2.25 -9.66
CA ARG A 119 18.74 1.86 -10.11
C ARG A 119 18.97 2.18 -11.58
N HIS A 120 18.00 1.92 -12.44
CA HIS A 120 18.10 2.18 -13.88
C HIS A 120 18.21 3.68 -14.21
N ASP A 121 17.51 4.54 -13.48
CA ASP A 121 17.50 6.00 -13.72
C ASP A 121 18.85 6.69 -13.42
N TYR A 122 19.86 5.99 -12.87
CA TYR A 122 21.23 6.49 -12.64
C TYR A 122 22.26 5.92 -13.63
N TRP A 123 21.81 5.17 -14.65
CA TRP A 123 22.61 4.67 -15.77
C TRP A 123 22.36 5.47 -17.07
N ILE A 124 22.05 6.76 -16.94
CA ILE A 124 22.14 7.70 -18.06
C ILE A 124 23.38 8.56 -17.78
N PRO A 125 24.50 8.34 -18.49
CA PRO A 125 25.69 9.18 -18.37
C PRO A 125 25.43 10.63 -18.80
#